data_AF-A0A3S4LHU9-F1
#
_entry.id   AF-A0A3S4LHU9-F1
#
_cell.length_a   1.000
_cell.length_b   1.000
_cell.length_c   1.000
_cell.angle_alpha   90.00
_cell.angle_beta   90.00
_cell.angle_gamma   90.00
#
_symmetry.space_group_name_H-M   'P 1'
#
loop_
_entity.id
_entity.type
_entity.pdbx_description
1 polymer ?
#
loop_
_entity_poly.entity_id
_entity_poly.type
_entity_poly.pdbx_seq_one_letter_code
_entity_poly.pdbx_strand_id
1 'polypeptide(L)'
;MTTQFSAMYAGSQAMGVSVAGTAQSISRGGSLVSTGNALDLAINNDGFFVTCDSAATFPTPAPDRLKPKKRLYRQRLGRLFAGLSVDDSGTLQTGTVTDIQIKTGNIPAQASSSLIFTANFDASDDAIDRTTVPFDPTNSSSYTDSYTTTVYDSLGNEHSVCQYFTKTSDNTWEVQYTFDGQQQTGVPAMTLTFDPNTGN
;
A
#
# COMPACT_ATOMS: atom_id res chain seq x y z
N MET A 1 37.08 18.45 9.76
CA MET A 1 36.97 19.69 10.55
C MET A 1 38.14 20.56 10.14
N THR A 2 37.89 21.82 9.79
CA THR A 2 38.89 22.75 9.24
C THR A 2 38.95 23.97 10.13
N THR A 3 40.14 24.29 10.63
CA THR A 3 40.37 25.53 11.38
C THR A 3 40.50 26.69 10.41
N GLN A 4 39.78 27.77 10.68
CA GLN A 4 39.82 29.00 9.90
C GLN A 4 40.67 30.02 10.64
N PHE A 5 41.54 30.71 9.90
CA PHE A 5 42.44 31.73 10.44
C PHE A 5 42.08 33.09 9.86
N SER A 6 42.21 34.13 10.68
CA SER A 6 42.06 35.52 10.27
C SER A 6 43.33 36.29 10.58
N ALA A 7 43.73 37.16 9.66
CA ALA A 7 44.83 38.08 9.89
C ALA A 7 44.36 39.25 10.78
N MET A 8 45.22 39.69 11.71
CA MET A 8 44.96 40.84 12.57
C MET A 8 45.77 42.04 12.07
N TYR A 9 45.13 43.21 11.99
CA TYR A 9 45.77 44.46 11.56
C TYR A 9 45.46 45.60 12.54
N ALA A 10 46.43 46.48 12.75
CA ALA A 10 46.25 47.77 13.42
C ALA A 10 46.67 48.88 12.44
N GLY A 11 45.70 49.57 11.84
CA GLY A 11 45.96 50.46 10.70
C GLY A 11 46.48 49.66 9.49
N SER A 12 47.63 50.06 8.93
CA SER A 12 48.30 49.34 7.84
C SER A 12 49.30 48.27 8.33
N GLN A 13 49.51 48.12 9.64
CA GLN A 13 50.49 47.20 10.21
C GLN A 13 49.84 45.83 10.49
N ALA A 14 50.43 44.75 9.96
CA ALA A 14 50.05 43.38 10.28
C ALA A 14 50.51 43.00 11.69
N MET A 15 49.60 42.46 12.49
CA MET A 15 49.79 42.12 13.92
C MET A 15 49.80 40.61 14.18
N GLY A 16 49.74 39.78 13.13
CA GLY A 16 49.77 38.32 13.20
C GLY A 16 48.48 37.66 12.74
N VAL A 17 48.26 36.42 13.16
CA VAL A 17 47.08 35.60 12.83
C VAL A 17 46.41 35.08 14.09
N SER A 18 45.08 35.02 14.07
CA SER A 18 44.27 34.40 15.12
C SER A 18 43.38 33.30 14.55
N VAL A 19 42.93 32.40 15.40
CA VAL A 19 41.92 31.42 15.04
C VAL A 19 40.58 32.14 14.97
N ALA A 20 40.01 32.21 13.77
CA ALA A 20 38.71 32.83 13.51
C ALA A 20 37.55 31.91 13.89
N GLY A 21 37.77 30.60 13.76
CA GLY A 21 36.76 29.61 14.08
C GLY A 21 37.13 28.21 13.61
N THR A 22 36.22 27.27 13.85
CA THR A 22 36.34 25.89 13.39
C THR A 22 35.09 25.53 12.61
N ALA A 23 35.28 25.10 11.36
CA ALA A 23 34.19 24.71 10.46
C ALA A 23 34.17 23.20 10.24
N GLN A 24 32.98 22.64 10.08
CA GLN A 24 32.79 21.28 9.59
C GLN A 24 32.28 21.32 8.14
N SER A 25 32.83 20.47 7.29
CA SER A 25 32.29 20.23 5.95
C SER A 25 31.38 19.01 6.04
N ILE A 26 30.10 19.21 5.71
CA ILE A 26 29.06 18.18 5.71
C ILE A 26 28.58 17.82 4.28
N SER A 27 29.13 18.47 3.26
CA SER A 27 28.83 18.26 1.84
C SER A 27 29.62 17.13 1.19
N ARG A 28 30.61 16.56 1.90
CA ARG A 28 31.40 15.43 1.41
C ARG A 28 30.73 14.12 1.82
N GLY A 29 30.09 13.46 0.85
CA GLY A 29 29.57 12.11 1.02
C GLY A 29 30.67 11.07 1.23
N GLY A 30 30.40 10.09 2.09
CA GLY A 30 31.19 8.86 2.20
C GLY A 30 30.65 7.75 1.28
N SER A 31 31.34 6.62 1.22
CA SER A 31 30.82 5.42 0.52
C SER A 31 29.67 4.80 1.33
N LEU A 32 28.61 4.41 0.64
CA LEU A 32 27.50 3.66 1.23
C LEU A 32 27.84 2.17 1.28
N VAL A 33 27.80 1.60 2.48
CA VAL A 33 28.07 0.17 2.69
C VAL A 33 26.77 -0.50 3.11
N SER A 34 26.34 -1.51 2.35
CA SER A 34 25.19 -2.34 2.72
C SER A 34 25.52 -3.20 3.94
N THR A 35 24.61 -3.24 4.90
CA THR A 35 24.77 -4.01 6.14
C THR A 35 23.97 -5.32 6.14
N GLY A 36 23.11 -5.54 5.15
CA GLY A 36 22.16 -6.65 5.12
C GLY A 36 20.96 -6.53 6.07
N ASN A 37 20.88 -5.46 6.88
CA ASN A 37 19.72 -5.20 7.74
C ASN A 37 18.77 -4.21 7.07
N ALA A 38 17.48 -4.56 6.96
CA ALA A 38 16.45 -3.69 6.38
C ALA A 38 16.20 -2.37 7.15
N LEU A 39 16.68 -2.27 8.39
CA LEU A 39 16.47 -1.14 9.29
C LEU A 39 17.71 -0.24 9.45
N ASP A 40 18.73 -0.44 8.61
CA ASP A 40 19.89 0.44 8.55
C ASP A 40 19.71 1.41 7.37
N LEU A 41 19.55 2.70 7.68
CA LEU A 41 19.32 3.74 6.69
C LEU A 41 20.50 4.72 6.63
N ALA A 42 20.78 5.22 5.43
CA ALA A 42 21.75 6.26 5.16
C ALA A 42 21.18 7.23 4.12
N ILE A 43 21.55 8.51 4.25
CA ILE A 43 21.18 9.56 3.29
C ILE A 43 22.30 9.65 2.24
N ASN A 44 21.92 9.59 0.96
CA ASN A 44 22.81 9.91 -0.14
C ASN A 44 22.50 11.34 -0.59
N ASN A 45 23.51 12.22 -0.59
CA ASN A 45 23.41 13.68 -0.78
C ASN A 45 22.96 14.47 0.47
N ASP A 46 22.60 15.73 0.26
CA ASP A 46 22.25 16.67 1.32
C ASP A 46 20.96 16.26 2.01
N GLY A 47 21.01 16.15 3.34
CA GLY A 47 19.85 15.86 4.16
C GLY A 47 20.22 15.44 5.57
N PHE A 48 19.23 15.51 6.46
CA PHE A 48 19.34 15.06 7.83
C PHE A 48 18.11 14.24 8.18
N PHE A 49 18.30 13.19 8.96
CA PHE A 49 17.18 12.63 9.70
C PHE A 49 16.80 13.58 10.82
N VAL A 50 15.51 13.66 11.14
CA VAL A 50 15.05 14.41 12.31
C VAL A 50 14.81 13.42 13.45
N THR A 51 15.39 13.71 14.60
CA THR A 51 15.13 12.99 15.84
C THR A 51 14.49 13.91 16.86
N CYS A 52 13.81 13.35 17.85
CA CYS A 52 13.18 14.10 18.93
C CYS A 52 13.54 13.48 20.28
N ASP A 53 13.55 14.33 21.31
CA ASP A 53 13.36 13.93 22.69
C ASP A 53 12.10 14.60 23.25
N SER A 54 11.84 14.45 24.55
CA SER A 54 10.64 15.01 25.20
C SER A 54 10.55 16.54 25.15
N ALA A 55 11.57 17.25 24.68
CA ALA A 55 11.66 18.71 24.73
C ALA A 55 11.98 19.38 23.37
N ALA A 56 12.68 18.70 22.44
CA ALA A 56 13.10 19.32 21.18
C ALA A 56 13.36 18.34 20.03
N THR A 57 13.34 18.87 18.80
CA THR A 57 13.76 18.18 17.58
C THR A 57 15.22 18.49 17.24
N PHE A 58 15.94 17.49 16.75
CA PHE A 58 17.37 17.53 16.43
C PHE A 58 17.64 16.91 15.06
N PRO A 59 18.18 17.66 14.09
CA PRO A 59 18.69 17.08 12.85
C PRO A 59 19.96 16.26 13.13
N THR A 60 20.08 15.09 12.50
CA THR A 60 21.24 14.21 12.62
C THR A 60 21.63 13.61 11.26
N PRO A 61 22.91 13.73 10.85
CA PRO A 61 23.40 13.12 9.61
C PRO A 61 23.82 11.66 9.84
N ALA A 62 23.73 11.16 11.08
CA ALA A 62 24.28 9.87 11.45
C ALA A 62 23.47 8.73 10.82
N PRO A 63 24.13 7.76 10.15
CA PRO A 63 23.48 6.52 9.76
C PRO A 63 23.08 5.80 11.04
N ASP A 64 21.79 5.51 11.17
CA ASP A 64 21.29 4.88 12.36
C ASP A 64 20.61 3.56 12.08
N ARG A 65 20.80 2.66 13.04
CA ARG A 65 20.11 1.40 13.09
C ARG A 65 18.83 1.65 13.82
N LEU A 66 17.72 1.69 13.08
CA LEU A 66 16.38 1.77 13.64
C LEU A 66 16.18 0.53 14.52
N LYS A 67 16.34 0.68 15.84
CA LYS A 67 16.09 -0.41 16.79
C LYS A 67 14.65 -0.32 17.30
N PRO A 68 13.79 -1.29 16.98
CA PRO A 68 12.46 -1.32 17.56
C PRO A 68 12.57 -1.55 19.07
N LYS A 69 11.97 -0.68 19.87
CA LYS A 69 11.67 -0.95 21.29
C LYS A 69 10.35 -0.28 21.59
N LYS A 70 9.38 -1.10 22.00
CA LYS A 70 7.98 -0.67 22.21
C LYS A 70 7.41 0.04 20.97
N ARG A 71 7.66 -0.51 19.76
CA ARG A 71 7.11 -0.03 18.46
C ARG A 71 7.63 1.31 17.94
N LEU A 72 8.55 1.95 18.67
CA LEU A 72 9.21 3.18 18.27
C LEU A 72 10.64 2.90 17.80
N TYR A 73 11.11 3.75 16.91
CA TYR A 73 12.47 3.69 16.40
C TYR A 73 13.37 4.70 17.08
N ARG A 74 14.48 4.20 17.64
CA ARG A 74 15.49 5.03 18.28
C ARG A 74 16.81 5.00 17.55
N GLN A 75 17.44 6.17 17.55
CA GLN A 75 18.85 6.35 17.29
C GLN A 75 19.70 5.68 18.40
N ARG A 76 20.96 5.32 18.10
CA ARG A 76 21.94 4.79 19.08
C ARG A 76 22.02 5.60 20.38
N LEU A 77 21.92 6.93 20.29
CA LEU A 77 21.96 7.85 21.46
C LEU A 77 20.64 7.89 22.25
N GLY A 78 19.63 7.11 21.86
CA GLY A 78 18.36 6.99 22.59
C GLY A 78 17.26 7.99 22.21
N ARG A 79 17.48 8.84 21.19
CA ARG A 79 16.46 9.74 20.62
C ARG A 79 15.52 9.00 19.67
N LEU A 80 14.27 9.42 19.58
CA LEU A 80 13.29 8.83 18.65
C LEU A 80 13.41 9.47 17.27
N PHE A 81 13.10 8.74 16.22
CA PHE A 81 12.97 9.32 14.89
C PHE A 81 11.63 10.04 14.76
N ALA A 82 11.66 11.24 14.19
CA ALA A 82 10.48 12.06 13.95
C ALA A 82 10.08 11.97 12.48
N GLY A 83 8.78 11.93 12.20
CA GLY A 83 8.22 11.82 10.86
C GLY A 83 6.74 12.20 10.82
N LEU A 84 6.16 12.10 9.63
CA LEU A 84 4.73 12.31 9.44
C LEU A 84 3.98 11.04 9.88
N SER A 85 2.91 11.21 10.65
CA SER A 85 2.05 10.10 11.03
C SER A 85 1.08 9.74 9.91
N VAL A 86 0.52 8.54 9.99
CA VAL A 86 -0.56 8.05 9.13
C VAL A 86 -1.75 7.69 10.02
N ASP A 87 -2.95 8.13 9.65
CA ASP A 87 -4.17 7.77 10.36
C ASP A 87 -4.61 6.33 10.05
N ASP A 88 -5.71 5.89 10.66
CA ASP A 88 -6.20 4.51 10.47
C ASP A 88 -6.75 4.24 9.04
N SER A 89 -6.97 5.29 8.25
CA SER A 89 -7.37 5.19 6.83
C SER A 89 -6.18 5.11 5.87
N GLY A 90 -4.94 5.17 6.38
CA GLY A 90 -3.74 5.22 5.54
C GLY A 90 -3.40 6.63 5.04
N THR A 91 -4.07 7.67 5.52
CA THR A 91 -3.86 9.05 5.06
C THR A 91 -2.71 9.71 5.83
N LEU A 92 -1.76 10.29 5.08
CA LEU A 92 -0.60 10.99 5.61
C LEU A 92 -1.00 12.31 6.29
N GLN A 93 -0.58 12.51 7.53
CA GLN A 93 -0.84 13.71 8.30
C GLN A 93 0.33 14.70 8.13
N THR A 94 0.21 15.64 7.20
CA THR A 94 1.30 16.57 6.82
C THR A 94 1.48 17.76 7.76
N GLY A 95 0.52 18.00 8.67
CA GLY A 95 0.49 19.18 9.56
C GLY A 95 1.22 19.00 10.90
N THR A 96 1.66 17.80 11.26
CA THR A 96 2.33 17.56 12.54
C THR A 96 3.38 16.47 12.40
N VAL A 97 4.61 16.78 12.80
CA VAL A 97 5.70 15.82 12.91
C VAL A 97 5.62 15.16 14.28
N THR A 98 5.58 13.84 14.31
CA THR A 98 5.48 13.00 15.51
C THR A 98 6.52 11.89 15.48
N ASP A 99 6.61 11.11 16.56
CA ASP A 99 7.53 9.97 16.60
C ASP A 99 7.09 8.88 15.62
N ILE A 100 8.02 8.34 14.84
CA ILE A 100 7.72 7.23 13.94
C ILE A 100 7.43 5.97 14.76
N GLN A 101 6.21 5.49 14.62
CA GLN A 101 5.74 4.26 15.26
C GLN A 101 5.26 3.24 14.23
N ILE A 102 5.71 1.99 14.36
CA ILE A 102 5.08 0.88 13.62
C ILE A 102 3.91 0.34 14.44
N LYS A 103 2.73 0.38 13.85
CA LYS A 103 1.57 -0.31 14.40
C LYS A 103 1.70 -1.81 14.09
N THR A 104 1.95 -2.62 15.11
CA THR A 104 1.95 -4.10 15.04
C THR A 104 0.62 -4.68 15.53
N GLY A 105 -0.43 -3.85 15.59
CA GLY A 105 -1.77 -4.32 15.93
C GLY A 105 -2.36 -5.12 14.78
N ASN A 106 -3.44 -5.84 15.04
CA ASN A 106 -4.23 -6.49 14.01
C ASN A 106 -4.70 -5.44 13.00
N ILE A 107 -4.55 -5.75 11.72
CA ILE A 107 -5.18 -4.98 10.64
C ILE A 107 -6.65 -5.44 10.61
N PRO A 108 -7.63 -4.53 10.73
CA PRO A 108 -9.03 -4.91 10.70
C PRO A 108 -9.38 -5.51 9.33
N ALA A 109 -10.33 -6.45 9.32
CA ALA A 109 -10.88 -6.97 8.08
C ALA A 109 -11.62 -5.85 7.32
N GLN A 110 -11.60 -5.93 5.99
CA GLN A 110 -12.31 -5.01 5.12
C GLN A 110 -13.20 -5.83 4.17
N ALA A 111 -14.49 -5.53 4.19
CA ALA A 111 -15.45 -6.18 3.31
C ALA A 111 -15.09 -5.91 1.84
N SER A 112 -15.26 -6.93 0.99
CA SER A 112 -15.11 -6.79 -0.46
C SER A 112 -16.14 -5.78 -0.99
N SER A 113 -15.69 -4.81 -1.79
CA SER A 113 -16.55 -3.76 -2.36
C SER A 113 -16.91 -3.99 -3.83
N SER A 114 -16.04 -4.66 -4.58
CA SER A 114 -16.26 -5.01 -5.98
C SER A 114 -15.55 -6.31 -6.34
N LEU A 115 -16.06 -6.94 -7.40
CA LEU A 115 -15.50 -8.14 -8.02
C LEU A 115 -15.48 -7.91 -9.52
N ILE A 116 -14.32 -8.10 -10.14
CA ILE A 116 -14.16 -8.05 -11.59
C ILE A 116 -13.97 -9.50 -12.06
N PHE A 117 -14.85 -9.94 -12.95
CA PHE A 117 -14.81 -11.27 -13.51
C PHE A 117 -14.57 -11.20 -15.03
N THR A 118 -13.78 -12.14 -15.54
CA THR A 118 -13.49 -12.26 -16.98
C THR A 118 -13.57 -13.73 -17.34
N ALA A 119 -14.37 -14.04 -18.36
CA ALA A 119 -14.51 -15.38 -18.91
C ALA A 119 -14.66 -15.30 -20.43
N ASN A 120 -14.36 -16.43 -21.08
CA ASN A 120 -14.63 -16.65 -22.49
C ASN A 120 -15.68 -17.76 -22.56
N PHE A 121 -16.67 -17.60 -23.43
CA PHE A 121 -17.74 -18.57 -23.62
C PHE A 121 -17.62 -19.23 -24.99
N ASP A 122 -17.96 -20.52 -25.08
CA ASP A 122 -17.97 -21.22 -26.36
C ASP A 122 -19.23 -20.85 -27.14
N ALA A 123 -19.05 -20.22 -28.30
CA ALA A 123 -20.16 -19.83 -29.16
C ALA A 123 -20.94 -21.05 -29.68
N SER A 124 -20.35 -22.26 -29.68
CA SER A 124 -21.00 -23.48 -30.14
C SER A 124 -21.88 -24.18 -29.10
N ASP A 125 -21.92 -23.67 -27.86
CA ASP A 125 -22.80 -24.24 -26.82
C ASP A 125 -24.27 -24.18 -27.24
N ASP A 126 -25.04 -25.17 -26.79
CA ASP A 126 -26.48 -25.23 -27.02
C ASP A 126 -27.20 -24.17 -26.18
N ALA A 127 -28.19 -23.51 -26.79
CA ALA A 127 -29.03 -22.57 -26.08
C ALA A 127 -30.05 -23.30 -25.19
N ILE A 128 -30.23 -22.81 -23.96
CA ILE A 128 -31.21 -23.32 -22.99
C ILE A 128 -32.44 -22.41 -23.01
N ASP A 129 -33.59 -22.97 -23.37
CA ASP A 129 -34.87 -22.25 -23.35
C ASP A 129 -35.40 -22.10 -21.93
N ARG A 130 -35.38 -20.87 -21.41
CA ARG A 130 -35.82 -20.55 -20.04
C ARG A 130 -37.31 -20.67 -19.80
N THR A 131 -38.13 -20.83 -20.84
CA THR A 131 -39.55 -21.12 -20.67
C THR A 131 -39.81 -22.58 -20.30
N THR A 132 -38.92 -23.49 -20.70
CA THR A 132 -39.03 -24.93 -20.45
C THR A 132 -38.07 -25.41 -19.36
N VAL A 133 -36.89 -24.79 -19.25
CA VAL A 133 -35.87 -25.09 -18.25
C VAL A 133 -35.57 -23.83 -17.43
N PRO A 134 -36.29 -23.61 -16.30
CA PRO A 134 -35.96 -22.50 -15.41
C PRO A 134 -34.59 -22.71 -14.77
N PHE A 135 -33.94 -21.60 -14.39
CA PHE A 135 -32.67 -21.66 -13.67
C PHE A 135 -32.82 -22.37 -12.32
N ASP A 136 -31.94 -23.33 -12.07
CA ASP A 136 -31.81 -24.02 -10.79
C ASP A 136 -30.32 -24.31 -10.53
N PRO A 137 -29.69 -23.67 -9.53
CA PRO A 137 -28.26 -23.84 -9.24
C PRO A 137 -27.88 -25.27 -8.81
N THR A 138 -28.86 -26.11 -8.45
CA THR A 138 -28.65 -27.52 -8.09
C THR A 138 -28.81 -28.47 -9.27
N ASN A 139 -29.30 -27.98 -10.42
CA ASN A 139 -29.48 -28.73 -11.65
C ASN A 139 -28.47 -28.28 -12.71
N SER A 140 -27.46 -29.11 -12.95
CA SER A 140 -26.39 -28.84 -13.94
C SER A 140 -26.88 -28.74 -15.38
N SER A 141 -28.09 -29.20 -15.68
CA SER A 141 -28.69 -29.04 -17.02
C SER A 141 -29.41 -27.70 -17.19
N SER A 142 -29.49 -26.86 -16.17
CA SER A 142 -30.16 -25.54 -16.24
C SER A 142 -29.21 -24.38 -16.60
N TYR A 143 -27.91 -24.65 -16.69
CA TYR A 143 -26.88 -23.67 -17.03
C TYR A 143 -25.78 -24.29 -17.89
N THR A 144 -25.00 -23.44 -18.56
CA THR A 144 -23.89 -23.84 -19.43
C THR A 144 -22.59 -23.94 -18.63
N ASP A 145 -22.26 -22.88 -17.88
CA ASP A 145 -21.05 -22.80 -17.07
C ASP A 145 -21.34 -22.18 -15.69
N SER A 146 -20.48 -22.48 -14.71
CA SER A 146 -20.54 -21.85 -13.39
C SER A 146 -19.16 -21.58 -12.82
N TYR A 147 -18.98 -20.43 -12.17
CA TYR A 147 -17.73 -20.02 -11.56
C TYR A 147 -17.95 -19.50 -10.14
N THR A 148 -17.13 -19.96 -9.20
CA THR A 148 -17.20 -19.54 -7.79
C THR A 148 -16.04 -18.65 -7.43
N THR A 149 -16.32 -17.49 -6.84
CA THR A 149 -15.33 -16.57 -6.30
C THR A 149 -15.57 -16.32 -4.81
N THR A 150 -14.49 -16.33 -4.03
CA THR A 150 -14.54 -15.97 -2.60
C THR A 150 -14.52 -14.45 -2.42
N VAL A 151 -15.42 -13.95 -1.59
CA VAL A 151 -15.48 -12.56 -1.10
C VAL A 151 -15.43 -12.55 0.43
N TYR A 152 -15.18 -11.39 1.03
CA TYR A 152 -15.03 -11.27 2.49
C TYR A 152 -16.02 -10.27 3.07
N ASP A 153 -16.53 -10.55 4.28
CA ASP A 153 -17.33 -9.61 5.07
C ASP A 153 -16.46 -8.65 5.91
N SER A 154 -17.10 -7.76 6.68
CA SER A 154 -16.41 -6.80 7.54
C SER A 154 -15.78 -7.39 8.79
N LEU A 155 -16.07 -8.66 9.10
CA LEU A 155 -15.47 -9.42 10.21
C LEU A 155 -14.31 -10.30 9.72
N GLY A 156 -14.14 -10.45 8.40
CA GLY A 156 -13.11 -11.26 7.77
C GLY A 156 -13.55 -12.69 7.46
N ASN A 157 -14.84 -13.00 7.54
CA ASN A 157 -15.36 -14.30 7.14
C ASN A 157 -15.40 -14.41 5.61
N GLU A 158 -15.12 -15.60 5.11
CA GLU A 158 -15.23 -15.93 3.69
C GLU A 158 -16.68 -16.22 3.33
N HIS A 159 -17.09 -15.70 2.18
CA HIS A 159 -18.37 -15.99 1.53
C HIS A 159 -18.13 -16.38 0.08
N SER A 160 -18.99 -17.25 -0.44
CA SER A 160 -18.90 -17.75 -1.81
C SER A 160 -19.94 -17.07 -2.70
N VAL A 161 -19.48 -16.41 -3.75
CA VAL A 161 -20.32 -15.92 -4.84
C VAL A 161 -20.16 -16.87 -6.01
N CYS A 162 -21.22 -17.61 -6.35
CA CYS A 162 -21.23 -18.45 -7.55
C CYS A 162 -22.06 -17.79 -8.64
N GLN A 163 -21.46 -17.68 -9.82
CA GLN A 163 -22.01 -17.06 -11.03
C GLN A 163 -22.32 -18.17 -12.02
N TYR A 164 -23.55 -18.22 -12.50
CA TYR A 164 -24.02 -19.23 -13.45
C TYR A 164 -24.30 -18.54 -14.77
N PHE A 165 -23.65 -19.00 -15.82
CA PHE A 165 -23.76 -18.49 -17.18
C PHE A 165 -24.60 -19.45 -18.01
N THR A 166 -25.51 -18.91 -18.79
CA THR A 166 -26.38 -19.71 -19.64
C THR A 166 -26.59 -19.05 -20.96
N LYS A 167 -26.23 -19.74 -22.04
CA LYS A 167 -26.59 -19.30 -23.38
C LYS A 167 -28.10 -19.41 -23.57
N THR A 168 -28.77 -18.31 -23.85
CA THR A 168 -30.24 -18.30 -24.08
C THR A 168 -30.58 -18.15 -25.56
N SER A 169 -29.69 -17.53 -26.34
CA SER A 169 -29.71 -17.51 -27.79
C SER A 169 -28.33 -17.15 -28.33
N ASP A 170 -28.17 -17.09 -29.65
CA ASP A 170 -26.92 -16.64 -30.27
C ASP A 170 -26.50 -15.28 -29.72
N ASN A 171 -25.20 -15.17 -29.39
CA ASN A 171 -24.57 -13.98 -28.80
C ASN A 171 -25.23 -13.44 -27.52
N THR A 172 -26.11 -14.21 -26.87
CA THR A 172 -26.87 -13.75 -25.70
C THR A 172 -26.76 -14.75 -24.57
N TRP A 173 -26.28 -14.27 -23.43
CA TRP A 173 -26.04 -15.05 -22.24
C TRP A 173 -26.76 -14.44 -21.05
N GLU A 174 -27.35 -15.28 -20.22
CA GLU A 174 -27.89 -14.90 -18.92
C GLU A 174 -26.89 -15.23 -17.83
N VAL A 175 -26.74 -14.34 -16.84
CA VAL A 175 -25.95 -14.55 -15.63
C VAL A 175 -26.87 -14.51 -14.41
N GLN A 176 -26.79 -15.56 -13.61
CA GLN A 176 -27.47 -15.70 -12.33
C GLN A 176 -26.46 -15.90 -11.20
N TYR A 177 -26.87 -15.57 -9.98
CA TYR A 177 -25.97 -15.55 -8.83
C TYR A 177 -26.53 -16.35 -7.66
N THR A 178 -25.64 -17.02 -6.95
CA THR A 178 -25.89 -17.49 -5.58
C THR A 178 -24.84 -16.91 -4.65
N PHE A 179 -25.23 -16.69 -3.40
CA PHE A 179 -24.35 -16.28 -2.32
C PHE A 179 -24.45 -17.35 -1.22
N ASP A 180 -23.33 -17.96 -0.86
CA ASP A 180 -23.27 -19.10 0.08
C ASP A 180 -24.21 -20.25 -0.29
N GLY A 181 -24.27 -20.55 -1.59
CA GLY A 181 -25.12 -21.59 -2.15
C GLY A 181 -26.62 -21.25 -2.14
N GLN A 182 -27.01 -20.05 -1.68
CA GLN A 182 -28.39 -19.58 -1.69
C GLN A 182 -28.61 -18.63 -2.87
N GLN A 183 -29.65 -18.90 -3.66
CA GLN A 183 -30.07 -17.97 -4.71
C GLN A 183 -30.56 -16.66 -4.09
N GLN A 184 -30.10 -15.54 -4.63
CA GLN A 184 -30.39 -14.23 -4.05
C GLN A 184 -31.71 -13.68 -4.56
N THR A 185 -32.67 -13.45 -3.66
CA THR A 185 -33.94 -12.81 -3.98
C THR A 185 -33.74 -11.30 -4.20
N GLY A 186 -34.20 -10.76 -5.33
CA GLY A 186 -34.13 -9.33 -5.63
C GLY A 186 -32.89 -8.92 -6.45
N VAL A 187 -32.02 -9.86 -6.79
CA VAL A 187 -30.98 -9.66 -7.81
C VAL A 187 -31.53 -10.22 -9.13
N PRO A 188 -31.92 -9.36 -10.08
CA PRO A 188 -32.42 -9.84 -11.36
C PRO A 188 -31.30 -10.52 -12.15
N ALA A 189 -31.70 -11.42 -13.05
CA ALA A 189 -30.80 -11.97 -14.05
C ALA A 189 -30.13 -10.85 -14.83
N MET A 190 -28.83 -10.97 -15.09
CA MET A 190 -28.13 -10.05 -15.98
C MET A 190 -28.07 -10.67 -17.38
N THR A 191 -28.29 -9.87 -18.42
CA THR A 191 -28.09 -10.30 -19.81
C THR A 191 -26.79 -9.71 -20.34
N LEU A 192 -25.93 -10.58 -20.86
CA LEU A 192 -24.74 -10.25 -21.63
C LEU A 192 -25.06 -10.44 -23.11
N THR A 193 -24.74 -9.44 -23.91
CA THR A 193 -24.88 -9.49 -25.38
C THR A 193 -23.53 -9.22 -26.01
N PHE A 194 -23.10 -10.12 -26.89
CA PHE A 194 -21.83 -10.00 -27.62
C PHE A 194 -22.08 -9.45 -29.03
N ASP A 195 -21.14 -8.65 -29.53
CA ASP A 195 -21.17 -8.20 -30.91
C ASP A 195 -20.96 -9.40 -31.87
N PRO A 196 -21.83 -9.62 -32.86
CA PRO A 196 -21.74 -10.78 -33.76
C PRO A 196 -20.48 -10.84 -34.65
N ASN A 197 -19.80 -9.71 -34.84
CA ASN A 197 -18.60 -9.62 -35.70
C ASN A 197 -17.31 -9.71 -34.88
N THR A 198 -17.33 -9.27 -33.62
CA THR A 198 -16.12 -9.16 -32.79
C THR A 198 -16.12 -10.06 -31.56
N GLY A 199 -17.28 -10.59 -31.15
CA GLY A 199 -17.42 -11.46 -29.98
C GLY A 199 -17.17 -10.76 -28.65
N ASN A 200 -17.16 -9.41 -28.61
CA ASN A 200 -16.97 -8.59 -27.41
C ASN A 200 -18.23 -7.79 -27.05
#